data_AF-A0A356QJG1-F1
#
_entry.id   AF-A0A356QJG1-F1
#
_cell.length_a   1.000
_cell.length_b   1.000
_cell.length_c   1.000
_cell.angle_alpha   90.00
_cell.angle_beta   90.00
_cell.angle_gamma   90.00
#
_symmetry.space_group_name_H-M   'P 1'
#
loop_
_entity.id
_entity.type
_entity.pdbx_description
1 polymer ?
#
loop_
_entity_poly.entity_id
_entity_poly.type
_entity_poly.pdbx_seq_one_letter_code
_entity_poly.pdbx_strand_id
1 'polypeptide(L)'
;MSEQRIGVVGAGTMGQGIAQVVAASGFNVQLYDVADEQLTHAKGAIDKGLEKLVAKEKMTAEGKQEALARLSTTTALDALSDCSVIIEAAPEQPALKEKLFRDISHLSSDAILASNTSSLSLTRLAAVCERPERVVGMHFFNPVHMMPLVEVIRGEKTSD
;
A
#
# COMPACT_ATOMS: atom_id res chain seq x y z
N MET A 1 -13.20 -10.72 11.66
CA MET A 1 -12.05 -9.86 11.31
C MET A 1 -11.72 -10.16 9.86
N SER A 2 -11.66 -9.14 9.00
CA SER A 2 -11.89 -9.27 7.57
C SER A 2 -10.87 -10.17 6.88
N GLU A 3 -11.34 -11.10 6.04
CA GLU A 3 -10.51 -11.84 5.07
C GLU A 3 -9.90 -10.93 3.99
N GLN A 4 -10.19 -9.63 4.04
CA GLN A 4 -9.71 -8.62 3.10
C GLN A 4 -8.19 -8.45 3.18
N ARG A 5 -7.55 -8.67 2.03
CA ARG A 5 -6.12 -8.46 1.82
C ARG A 5 -5.89 -7.10 1.15
N ILE A 6 -4.92 -6.36 1.67
CA ILE A 6 -4.52 -5.05 1.16
C ILE A 6 -3.19 -5.21 0.41
N GLY A 7 -3.16 -4.80 -0.85
CA GLY A 7 -1.95 -4.73 -1.65
C GLY A 7 -1.22 -3.42 -1.40
N VAL A 8 0.10 -3.47 -1.28
CA VAL A 8 0.95 -2.27 -1.26
C VAL A 8 2.01 -2.42 -2.36
N VAL A 9 2.08 -1.47 -3.28
CA VAL A 9 2.99 -1.51 -4.44
C VAL A 9 4.14 -0.55 -4.22
N GLY A 10 5.36 -1.10 -4.15
CA GLY A 10 6.60 -0.41 -3.79
C GLY A 10 6.96 -0.65 -2.33
N ALA A 11 8.19 -1.09 -2.08
CA ALA A 11 8.73 -1.40 -0.74
C ALA A 11 9.71 -0.35 -0.22
N GLY A 12 9.73 0.84 -0.83
CA GLY A 12 10.48 2.00 -0.33
C GLY A 12 9.92 2.56 0.98
N THR A 13 10.43 3.72 1.41
CA THR A 13 10.10 4.33 2.71
C THR A 13 8.60 4.48 2.99
N MET A 14 7.83 4.93 1.99
CA MET A 14 6.37 5.09 2.14
C MET A 14 5.67 3.75 2.15
N GLY A 15 5.98 2.86 1.20
CA GLY A 15 5.35 1.55 1.09
C GLY A 15 5.55 0.66 2.30
N GLN A 16 6.78 0.58 2.84
CA GLN A 16 7.03 -0.17 4.08
C GLN A 16 6.27 0.45 5.28
N GLY A 17 6.15 1.78 5.34
CA GLY A 17 5.42 2.48 6.40
C GLY A 17 3.91 2.23 6.33
N ILE A 18 3.34 2.28 5.13
CA ILE A 18 1.94 1.95 4.87
C ILE A 18 1.68 0.49 5.23
N ALA A 19 2.51 -0.45 4.74
CA ALA A 19 2.40 -1.86 5.05
C ALA A 19 2.45 -2.13 6.57
N GLN A 20 3.34 -1.46 7.30
CA GLN A 20 3.41 -1.56 8.77
C GLN A 20 2.10 -1.12 9.43
N VAL A 21 1.57 0.06 9.07
CA VAL A 21 0.35 0.60 9.69
C VAL A 21 -0.85 -0.28 9.38
N VAL A 22 -0.98 -0.77 8.15
CA VAL A 22 -2.08 -1.65 7.74
C VAL A 22 -2.01 -2.99 8.49
N ALA A 23 -0.83 -3.61 8.57
CA ALA A 23 -0.64 -4.87 9.29
C ALA A 23 -0.88 -4.73 10.80
N ALA A 24 -0.40 -3.63 11.41
CA ALA A 24 -0.64 -3.29 12.81
C ALA A 24 -2.12 -3.03 13.11
N SER A 25 -2.90 -2.61 12.11
CA SER A 25 -4.34 -2.39 12.21
C SER A 25 -5.17 -3.66 12.04
N GLY A 26 -4.53 -4.82 11.85
CA GLY A 26 -5.20 -6.12 11.82
C GLY A 26 -5.54 -6.66 10.42
N PHE A 27 -5.11 -6.01 9.35
CA PHE A 27 -5.35 -6.45 7.97
C PHE A 27 -4.20 -7.30 7.42
N ASN A 28 -4.52 -8.24 6.53
CA ASN A 28 -3.51 -8.98 5.76
C ASN A 28 -2.91 -8.07 4.70
N VAL A 29 -1.58 -8.05 4.57
CA VAL A 29 -0.86 -7.18 3.63
C VAL A 29 -0.06 -8.03 2.64
N GLN A 30 -0.23 -7.73 1.36
CA GLN A 30 0.63 -8.22 0.29
C GLN A 30 1.51 -7.06 -0.20
N LEU A 31 2.76 -7.03 0.25
CA LEU A 31 3.74 -6.03 -0.17
C LEU A 31 4.46 -6.49 -1.43
N TYR A 32 4.33 -5.72 -2.50
CA TYR A 32 4.95 -5.97 -3.79
C TYR A 32 6.11 -5.00 -4.04
N ASP A 33 7.21 -5.51 -4.58
CA ASP A 33 8.28 -4.73 -5.20
C ASP A 33 8.93 -5.56 -6.30
N VAL A 34 9.58 -4.92 -7.28
CA VAL A 34 10.28 -5.63 -8.36
C VAL A 34 11.57 -6.30 -7.89
N ALA A 35 12.12 -5.88 -6.74
CA ALA A 35 13.38 -6.38 -6.21
C ALA A 35 13.23 -7.05 -4.84
N ASP A 36 13.62 -8.33 -4.75
CA ASP A 36 13.63 -9.11 -3.49
C ASP A 36 14.46 -8.46 -2.38
N GLU A 37 15.55 -7.77 -2.74
CA GLU A 37 16.37 -7.03 -1.79
C GLU A 37 15.56 -5.93 -1.09
N GLN A 38 14.71 -5.21 -1.83
CA GLN A 38 13.86 -4.16 -1.26
C GLN A 38 12.78 -4.74 -0.35
N LEU A 39 12.22 -5.89 -0.71
CA LEU A 39 11.27 -6.61 0.14
C LEU A 39 11.92 -7.07 1.45
N THR A 40 13.15 -7.57 1.37
CA THR A 40 13.92 -8.00 2.55
C THR A 40 14.23 -6.83 3.47
N HIS A 41 14.68 -5.70 2.89
CA HIS A 41 14.93 -4.47 3.63
C HIS A 41 13.64 -3.94 4.29
N ALA A 42 12.53 -3.91 3.55
CA ALA A 42 11.24 -3.46 4.05
C ALA A 42 10.74 -4.32 5.21
N LYS A 43 10.83 -5.66 5.12
CA LYS A 43 10.48 -6.55 6.25
C LYS A 43 11.28 -6.21 7.50
N GLY A 44 12.61 -6.04 7.38
CA GLY A 44 13.46 -5.68 8.49
C GLY A 44 13.14 -4.29 9.08
N ALA A 45 12.79 -3.33 8.23
CA ALA A 45 12.38 -2.00 8.66
C ALA A 45 11.02 -2.01 9.39
N ILE A 46 10.06 -2.79 8.89
CA ILE A 46 8.74 -2.98 9.51
C ILE A 46 8.89 -3.64 10.88
N ASP A 47 9.69 -4.72 10.98
CA ASP A 47 9.96 -5.41 12.24
C ASP A 47 10.54 -4.47 13.31
N LYS A 48 11.57 -3.69 12.94
CA LYS A 48 12.14 -2.63 13.79
C LYS A 48 11.15 -1.53 14.13
N GLY A 49 10.28 -1.17 13.19
CA GLY A 49 9.23 -0.17 13.39
C GLY A 49 8.20 -0.62 14.43
N LEU A 50 7.75 -1.87 14.35
CA LEU A 50 6.85 -2.49 15.32
C LEU A 50 7.53 -2.67 16.68
N GLU A 51 8.80 -3.06 16.72
CA GLU A 51 9.60 -3.15 17.95
C GLU A 51 9.64 -1.81 18.70
N LYS A 52 9.80 -0.69 17.97
CA LYS A 52 9.74 0.65 18.56
C LYS A 52 8.36 1.00 19.14
N LEU A 53 7.27 0.46 18.58
CA LEU A 53 5.94 0.64 19.15
C LEU A 53 5.77 -0.15 20.44
N VAL A 54 6.31 -1.38 20.49
CA VAL A 54 6.36 -2.21 21.70
C VAL A 54 7.17 -1.53 22.80
N ALA A 55 8.36 -1.03 22.48
CA ALA A 55 9.22 -0.33 23.42
C ALA A 55 8.60 0.99 23.96
N LYS A 56 7.66 1.57 23.22
CA LYS A 56 6.88 2.75 23.63
C LYS A 56 5.54 2.39 24.28
N GLU A 57 5.30 1.12 24.58
CA GLU A 57 4.05 0.60 25.17
C GLU A 57 2.79 0.91 24.35
N LYS A 58 2.96 1.20 23.06
CA LYS A 58 1.85 1.45 22.12
C LYS A 58 1.31 0.17 21.47
N MET A 59 1.98 -0.96 21.70
CA MET A 59 1.68 -2.26 21.13
C MET A 59 2.25 -3.35 22.07
N THR A 60 1.62 -4.52 22.14
CA THR A 60 2.15 -5.67 22.89
C THR A 60 3.13 -6.49 22.04
N ALA A 61 3.95 -7.33 22.67
CA ALA A 61 4.85 -8.24 21.96
C ALA A 61 4.06 -9.21 21.07
N GLU A 62 2.92 -9.70 21.56
CA GLU A 62 1.99 -10.55 20.83
C GLU A 62 1.41 -9.82 19.62
N GLY A 63 0.96 -8.57 19.80
CA GLY A 63 0.44 -7.74 18.72
C GLY A 63 1.46 -7.48 17.61
N LYS A 64 2.74 -7.34 17.97
CA LYS A 64 3.85 -7.29 17.00
C LYS A 64 3.94 -8.59 16.19
N GLN A 65 3.92 -9.75 16.85
CA GLN A 65 4.00 -11.05 16.17
C GLN A 65 2.81 -11.26 15.22
N GLU A 66 1.61 -10.89 15.65
CA GLU A 66 0.42 -10.95 14.80
C GLU A 66 0.53 -10.02 13.58
N ALA A 67 1.01 -8.78 13.76
CA ALA A 67 1.20 -7.86 12.65
C ALA A 67 2.21 -8.40 11.63
N LEU A 68 3.32 -8.99 12.10
CA LEU A 68 4.30 -9.64 11.22
C LEU A 68 3.71 -10.86 10.50
N ALA A 69 2.88 -11.66 11.17
CA ALA A 69 2.23 -12.81 10.55
C ALA A 69 1.23 -12.43 9.44
N ARG A 70 0.69 -11.21 9.48
CA ARG A 70 -0.19 -10.65 8.44
C ARG A 70 0.56 -10.12 7.22
N LEU A 71 1.88 -9.98 7.28
CA LEU A 71 2.70 -9.41 6.20
C LEU A 71 3.26 -10.51 5.29
N SER A 72 2.83 -10.50 4.04
CA SER A 72 3.40 -11.30 2.95
C SER A 72 4.11 -10.40 1.94
N THR A 73 5.14 -10.91 1.28
CA THR A 73 5.88 -10.19 0.23
C THR A 73 5.90 -10.97 -1.07
N THR A 74 5.96 -10.27 -2.20
CA THR A 74 5.97 -10.88 -3.53
C THR A 74 6.71 -9.99 -4.52
N THR A 75 7.39 -10.60 -5.49
CA THR A 75 7.91 -9.94 -6.70
C THR A 75 7.01 -10.13 -7.91
N ALA A 76 5.93 -10.89 -7.75
CA ALA A 76 4.95 -11.18 -8.78
C ALA A 76 3.72 -10.27 -8.57
N LEU A 77 3.43 -9.43 -9.56
CA LEU A 77 2.36 -8.42 -9.48
C LEU A 77 0.98 -9.09 -9.44
N ASP A 78 0.83 -10.22 -10.11
CA ASP A 78 -0.36 -11.07 -10.16
C ASP A 78 -0.86 -11.54 -8.78
N ALA A 79 0.03 -11.67 -7.80
CA ALA A 79 -0.32 -11.96 -6.41
C ALA A 79 -1.18 -10.86 -5.74
N LEU A 80 -1.37 -9.71 -6.39
CA LEU A 80 -2.28 -8.65 -5.93
C LEU A 80 -3.73 -8.80 -6.43
N SER A 81 -4.02 -9.78 -7.29
CA SER A 81 -5.35 -10.00 -7.88
C SER A 81 -6.46 -10.15 -6.84
N ASP A 82 -6.17 -10.85 -5.74
CA ASP A 82 -7.12 -11.12 -4.64
C ASP A 82 -7.20 -9.98 -3.60
N CYS A 83 -6.51 -8.86 -3.81
CA CYS A 83 -6.56 -7.73 -2.88
C CYS A 83 -7.83 -6.89 -3.10
N SER A 84 -8.47 -6.45 -2.02
CA SER A 84 -9.66 -5.59 -2.10
C SER A 84 -9.30 -4.11 -2.27
N VAL A 85 -8.12 -3.72 -1.80
CA VAL A 85 -7.55 -2.38 -1.97
C VAL A 85 -6.08 -2.52 -2.32
N ILE A 86 -5.61 -1.79 -3.32
CA ILE A 86 -4.21 -1.76 -3.73
C ILE A 86 -3.71 -0.32 -3.62
N ILE A 87 -2.72 -0.09 -2.76
CA ILE A 87 -2.14 1.21 -2.47
C ILE A 87 -0.77 1.31 -3.16
N GLU A 88 -0.68 2.19 -4.15
CA GLU A 88 0.52 2.45 -4.92
C GLU A 88 1.40 3.50 -4.23
N ALA A 89 2.63 3.12 -3.90
CA ALA A 89 3.67 3.94 -3.27
C ALA A 89 5.06 3.74 -3.91
N ALA A 90 5.08 3.50 -5.22
CA ALA A 90 6.27 3.39 -6.05
C ALA A 90 6.91 4.77 -6.30
N PRO A 91 8.12 4.84 -6.90
CA PRO A 91 8.77 6.10 -7.22
C PRO A 91 7.87 7.05 -8.01
N GLU A 92 8.02 8.36 -7.75
CA GLU A 92 7.21 9.43 -8.34
C GLU A 92 7.59 9.70 -9.80
N GLN A 93 7.38 8.70 -10.66
CA GLN A 93 7.66 8.73 -12.09
C GLN A 93 6.35 8.49 -12.85
N PRO A 94 5.85 9.46 -13.64
CA PRO A 94 4.55 9.37 -14.31
C PRO A 94 4.38 8.10 -15.16
N ALA A 95 5.36 7.80 -16.01
CA ALA A 95 5.29 6.64 -16.89
C ALA A 95 5.25 5.31 -16.13
N LEU A 96 5.98 5.22 -15.01
CA LEU A 96 5.97 4.03 -14.15
C LEU A 96 4.60 3.84 -13.50
N LYS A 97 4.06 4.90 -12.89
CA LYS A 97 2.77 4.83 -12.20
C LYS A 97 1.62 4.58 -13.17
N GLU A 98 1.61 5.23 -14.34
CA GLU A 98 0.63 4.92 -15.39
C GLU A 98 0.69 3.45 -15.84
N LYS A 99 1.90 2.89 -16.00
CA LYS A 99 2.07 1.47 -16.32
C LYS A 99 1.50 0.59 -15.19
N LEU A 100 1.87 0.87 -13.94
CA LEU A 100 1.38 0.11 -12.79
C LEU A 100 -0.14 0.18 -12.67
N PHE A 101 -0.73 1.36 -12.80
CA PHE A 101 -2.18 1.53 -12.75
C PHE A 101 -2.89 0.77 -13.87
N ARG A 102 -2.35 0.79 -15.10
CA ARG A 102 -2.89 -0.02 -16.21
C ARG A 102 -2.83 -1.52 -15.90
N ASP A 103 -1.66 -2.01 -15.50
CA ASP A 103 -1.43 -3.44 -15.23
C ASP A 103 -2.31 -3.94 -14.07
N ILE A 104 -2.38 -3.18 -12.98
CA ILE A 104 -3.19 -3.52 -11.80
C ILE A 104 -4.68 -3.41 -12.12
N SER A 105 -5.09 -2.45 -12.94
CA SER A 105 -6.48 -2.29 -13.35
C SER A 105 -6.98 -3.51 -14.14
N HIS A 106 -6.12 -4.11 -14.98
CA HIS A 106 -6.45 -5.35 -15.68
C HIS A 106 -6.44 -6.57 -14.74
N LEU A 107 -5.54 -6.58 -13.75
CA LEU A 107 -5.33 -7.72 -12.88
C LEU A 107 -6.50 -7.96 -11.91
N SER A 108 -7.01 -6.91 -11.29
CA SER A 108 -8.14 -6.99 -10.37
C SER A 108 -9.25 -6.11 -10.92
N SER A 109 -10.46 -6.65 -11.08
CA SER A 109 -11.58 -5.88 -11.62
C SER A 109 -12.35 -5.11 -10.53
N ASP A 110 -12.26 -5.55 -9.28
CA ASP A 110 -13.09 -5.04 -8.17
C ASP A 110 -12.28 -4.28 -7.11
N ALA A 111 -10.95 -4.38 -7.09
CA ALA A 111 -10.13 -3.67 -6.11
C ALA A 111 -10.22 -2.14 -6.25
N ILE A 112 -10.26 -1.44 -5.12
CA ILE A 112 -9.98 0.01 -5.08
C ILE A 112 -8.51 0.23 -5.37
N LEU A 113 -8.21 1.13 -6.30
CA LEU A 113 -6.84 1.46 -6.70
C LEU A 113 -6.47 2.83 -6.14
N ALA A 114 -5.67 2.86 -5.10
CA ALA A 114 -5.28 4.08 -4.42
C ALA A 114 -3.84 4.49 -4.79
N SER A 115 -3.58 5.75 -5.10
CA SER A 115 -2.21 6.27 -5.21
C SER A 115 -1.83 7.11 -4.00
N ASN A 116 -0.62 6.89 -3.48
CA ASN A 116 0.04 7.74 -2.50
C ASN A 116 0.80 8.91 -3.15
N THR A 117 0.58 9.20 -4.44
CA THR A 117 1.22 10.33 -5.11
C THR A 117 0.94 11.65 -4.39
N SER A 118 1.96 12.51 -4.30
CA SER A 118 1.85 13.86 -3.73
C SER A 118 1.78 14.93 -4.82
N SER A 119 2.08 14.57 -6.08
CA SER A 119 2.32 15.55 -7.15
C SER A 119 1.66 15.21 -8.49
N LEU A 120 1.32 13.94 -8.74
CA LEU A 120 0.74 13.53 -10.01
C LEU A 120 -0.77 13.70 -10.00
N SER A 121 -1.31 14.01 -11.19
CA SER A 121 -2.75 14.09 -11.40
C SER A 121 -3.38 12.70 -11.28
N LEU A 122 -4.30 12.54 -10.33
CA LEU A 122 -5.11 11.33 -10.21
C LEU A 122 -5.99 11.11 -11.44
N THR A 123 -6.51 12.18 -12.07
CA THR A 123 -7.25 12.07 -13.33
C THR A 123 -6.41 11.40 -14.41
N ARG A 124 -5.11 11.73 -14.48
CA ARG A 124 -4.19 11.12 -15.45
C ARG A 124 -3.89 9.65 -15.14
N LEU A 125 -3.73 9.29 -13.87
CA LEU A 125 -3.56 7.89 -13.44
C LEU A 125 -4.85 7.06 -13.66
N ALA A 126 -6.01 7.67 -13.42
CA ALA A 126 -7.30 7.02 -13.66
C ALA A 126 -7.57 6.81 -15.16
N ALA A 127 -7.14 7.73 -16.03
CA ALA A 127 -7.38 7.67 -17.46
C ALA A 127 -6.77 6.45 -18.18
N VAL A 128 -5.78 5.79 -17.57
CA VAL A 128 -5.15 4.57 -18.11
C VAL A 128 -5.78 3.27 -17.57
N CYS A 129 -6.77 3.38 -16.68
CA CYS A 129 -7.49 2.25 -16.08
C CYS A 129 -8.78 1.94 -16.85
N GLU A 130 -9.17 0.66 -16.91
CA GLU A 130 -10.44 0.25 -17.55
C GLU A 130 -11.67 0.74 -16.79
N ARG A 131 -11.58 0.73 -15.46
CA ARG A 131 -12.60 1.21 -14.52
C ARG A 131 -12.00 2.36 -13.71
N PRO A 132 -12.03 3.62 -14.20
CA PRO A 132 -11.44 4.76 -13.51
C PRO A 132 -12.18 5.17 -12.22
N GLU A 133 -13.43 4.75 -12.04
CA GLU A 133 -14.29 5.12 -10.92
C GLU A 133 -13.83 4.59 -9.56
N ARG A 134 -13.04 3.51 -9.56
CA ARG A 134 -12.43 2.92 -8.36
C ARG A 134 -11.01 3.43 -8.07
N VAL A 135 -10.54 4.41 -8.85
CA VAL A 135 -9.22 5.04 -8.64
C VAL A 135 -9.38 6.22 -7.69
N VAL A 136 -8.56 6.27 -6.64
CA VAL A 136 -8.61 7.31 -5.60
C VAL A 136 -7.20 7.74 -5.18
N GLY A 137 -7.05 8.92 -4.61
CA GLY A 137 -5.84 9.27 -3.87
C GLY A 137 -5.96 8.84 -2.42
N MET A 138 -4.94 8.17 -1.90
CA MET A 138 -4.80 7.88 -0.47
C MET A 138 -3.40 8.32 -0.05
N HIS A 139 -3.27 9.61 0.27
CA HIS A 139 -1.99 10.24 0.51
C HIS A 139 -1.64 10.21 2.00
N PHE A 140 -0.61 9.44 2.31
CA PHE A 140 -0.01 9.30 3.63
C PHE A 140 1.16 10.26 3.78
N PHE A 141 1.45 10.66 5.02
CA PHE A 141 2.53 11.58 5.34
C PHE A 141 3.69 10.85 6.04
N ASN A 142 4.92 11.19 5.69
CA ASN A 142 6.11 10.62 6.32
C ASN A 142 6.41 11.32 7.66
N PRO A 143 6.64 10.61 8.79
CA PRO A 143 6.58 9.15 8.98
C PRO A 143 5.16 8.60 9.13
N VAL A 144 4.81 7.61 8.31
CA VAL A 144 3.44 7.08 8.17
C VAL A 144 2.84 6.63 9.51
N HIS A 145 3.61 5.98 10.37
CA HIS A 145 3.17 5.49 11.68
C HIS A 145 3.01 6.58 12.75
N MET A 146 3.47 7.80 12.50
CA MET A 146 3.38 8.94 13.42
C MET A 146 2.32 9.95 12.99
N MET A 147 1.97 9.98 11.71
CA MET A 147 1.05 10.96 11.14
C MET A 147 -0.38 10.42 11.19
N PRO A 148 -1.31 11.08 11.90
CA PRO A 148 -2.69 10.60 12.01
C PRO A 148 -3.53 10.92 10.76
N LEU A 149 -3.08 11.84 9.90
CA LEU A 149 -3.81 12.29 8.73
C LEU A 149 -3.52 11.40 7.52
N VAL A 150 -4.60 11.04 6.82
CA VAL A 150 -4.56 10.49 5.46
C VAL A 150 -5.50 11.35 4.62
N GLU A 151 -4.99 11.89 3.52
CA GLU A 151 -5.82 12.63 2.57
C GLU A 151 -6.47 11.65 1.59
N VAL A 152 -7.80 11.65 1.54
CA VAL A 152 -8.58 10.93 0.53
C VAL A 152 -8.92 11.91 -0.59
N ILE A 153 -8.24 11.77 -1.73
CA ILE A 153 -8.39 12.69 -2.85
C ILE A 153 -9.31 12.08 -3.91
N ARG A 154 -10.43 12.75 -4.15
CA ARG A 154 -11.38 12.40 -5.21
C ARG A 154 -10.86 12.87 -6.56
N GLY A 155 -10.63 11.93 -7.48
CA GLY A 155 -10.40 12.23 -8.89
C GLY A 155 -11.70 12.54 -9.62
N GLU A 156 -11.62 13.05 -10.85
CA GLU A 156 -12.79 13.45 -11.64
C GLU A 156 -13.85 12.35 -11.79
N LYS A 157 -13.41 11.10 -11.96
CA LYS A 157 -14.29 9.93 -12.16
C LYS A 157 -14.53 9.10 -10.91
N THR A 158 -13.85 9.39 -9.79
CA THR A 158 -13.94 8.57 -8.58
C THR A 158 -15.39 8.53 -8.07
N SER A 159 -15.90 7.33 -7.84
CA SER A 159 -17.24 7.11 -7.28
C SER A 159 -17.33 7.57 -5.83
N ASP A 160 -18.57 7.73 -5.35
CA ASP A 160 -18.86 8.00 -3.93
C ASP A 160 -18.60 6.76 -3.05
#